data_AF-A0A954F6L1-F1
#
_entry.id   AF-A0A954F6L1-F1
#
_cell.length_a   1.000
_cell.length_b   1.000
_cell.length_c   1.000
_cell.angle_alpha   90.00
_cell.angle_beta   90.00
_cell.angle_gamma   90.00
#
_symmetry.space_group_name_H-M   'P 1'
#
loop_
_entity.id
_entity.type
_entity.pdbx_description
1 polymer ?
#
loop_
_entity_poly.entity_id
_entity_poly.type
_entity_poly.pdbx_seq_one_letter_code
_entity_poly.pdbx_strand_id
1 'polypeptide(L)' 'MHGGQLVAKTLKAAGVECVFTLSGGHIMPIYAGCQEEGIDI' A
#
# COMPACT_ATOMS: atom_id res chain seq x y z
N MET A 1 14.11 1.84 -0.31
CA MET A 1 12.89 2.63 -0.04
C MET A 1 12.35 3.11 -1.38
N HIS A 2 11.18 2.60 -1.80
CA HIS A 2 10.52 2.96 -3.06
C HIS A 2 9.22 3.74 -2.79
N GLY A 3 8.72 4.50 -3.78
CA GLY A 3 7.53 5.35 -3.61
C GLY A 3 6.29 4.61 -3.09
N GLY A 4 6.07 3.36 -3.51
CA GLY A 4 4.95 2.55 -3.02
C GLY A 4 5.00 2.23 -1.52
N GLN A 5 6.19 2.03 -0.95
CA GLN A 5 6.36 1.83 0.49
C GLN A 5 6.06 3.11 1.28
N LEU A 6 6.39 4.28 0.73
CA LEU A 6 6.04 5.56 1.35
C LEU A 6 4.52 5.75 1.37
N VAL A 7 3.83 5.42 0.28
CA VAL A 7 2.36 5.43 0.23
C VAL A 7 1.77 4.54 1.32
N ALA A 8 2.21 3.28 1.43
CA ALA A 8 1.71 2.35 2.43
C ALA A 8 1.93 2.83 3.86
N LYS A 9 3.12 3.37 4.17
CA LYS A 9 3.40 3.97 5.49
C LYS A 9 2.50 5.16 5.81
N THR A 10 2.24 6.00 4.83
CA THR A 10 1.30 7.12 4.98
C THR A 10 -0.12 6.61 5.25
N LEU A 11 -0.57 5.58 4.52
CA LEU A 11 -1.87 4.95 4.74
C LEU A 11 -1.97 4.34 6.15
N LYS A 12 -0.95 3.61 6.59
CA LYS A 12 -0.90 3.02 7.93
C LYS A 12 -0.94 4.08 9.03
N ALA A 13 -0.16 5.15 8.88
CA ALA A 13 -0.15 6.28 9.82
C ALA A 13 -1.50 7.01 9.89
N ALA A 14 -2.28 6.98 8.80
CA ALA A 14 -3.65 7.50 8.76
C ALA A 14 -4.70 6.52 9.32
N GLY A 15 -4.30 5.33 9.78
CA GLY A 15 -5.20 4.32 10.33
C GLY A 15 -5.97 3.50 9.30
N VAL A 16 -5.51 3.47 8.04
CA VAL A 16 -6.13 2.64 7.00
C VAL A 16 -5.76 1.17 7.23
N GLU A 17 -6.77 0.30 7.20
CA GLU A 17 -6.62 -1.16 7.39
C GLU A 17 -6.92 -1.96 6.12
N CYS A 18 -7.68 -1.41 5.17
CA CYS A 18 -8.04 -2.05 3.90
C CYS A 18 -8.13 -1.03 2.75
N VAL A 19 -7.66 -1.40 1.56
CA VAL A 19 -7.71 -0.58 0.34
C VAL A 19 -8.30 -1.36 -0.82
N PHE A 20 -9.42 -0.87 -1.36
CA PHE A 20 -10.04 -1.43 -2.56
C PHE A 20 -9.44 -0.79 -3.82
N THR A 21 -9.03 -1.61 -4.78
CA THR A 21 -8.27 -1.14 -5.94
C THR A 21 -8.41 -2.08 -7.15
N LEU A 22 -8.18 -1.55 -8.35
CA LEU A 22 -8.09 -2.33 -9.58
C LEU A 22 -6.62 -2.63 -9.87
N SER A 23 -6.28 -3.91 -10.10
CA SER A 23 -4.88 -4.32 -10.30
C SER A 23 -4.24 -3.73 -11.56
N GLY A 24 -2.95 -3.41 -11.46
CA GLY A 24 -2.15 -2.91 -12.58
C GLY A 24 -0.65 -2.87 -12.27
N GLY A 25 0.20 -3.12 -13.27
CA GLY A 25 1.66 -3.26 -13.08
C GLY A 25 2.32 -2.02 -12.45
N HIS A 26 1.88 -0.82 -12.82
CA HIS A 26 2.44 0.44 -12.30
C HIS A 26 2.19 0.66 -10.80
N ILE A 27 1.13 0.06 -10.24
CA ILE A 27 0.76 0.24 -8.83
C ILE A 27 1.16 -0.95 -7.94
N MET A 28 1.76 -2.00 -8.50
CA MET A 28 2.27 -3.14 -7.73
C MET A 28 3.21 -2.76 -6.57
N PRO A 29 4.10 -1.74 -6.70
CA PRO A 29 4.91 -1.32 -5.56
C PRO A 29 4.10 -0.80 -4.35
N ILE A 30 2.88 -0.30 -4.56
CA ILE A 30 1.97 0.11 -3.47
C ILE A 30 1.41 -1.13 -2.77
N TYR A 31 1.03 -2.15 -3.53
CA TYR A 31 0.48 -3.40 -2.97
C TYR A 31 1.52 -4.10 -2.11
N ALA A 32 2.77 -4.18 -2.59
CA ALA A 32 3.88 -4.71 -1.81
C ALA A 32 4.08 -3.93 -0.50
N GLY A 33 4.02 -2.60 -0.55
CA GLY A 33 4.08 -1.76 0.65
C GLY A 33 2.91 -2.02 1.61
N CYS A 34 1.68 -2.11 1.10
CA CYS A 34 0.50 -2.39 1.93
C CYS A 34 0.61 -3.75 2.62
N GLN A 35 1.11 -4.78 1.91
CA GLN A 35 1.35 -6.10 2.48
C GLN A 35 2.41 -6.05 3.61
N GLU A 36 3.49 -5.28 3.44
CA GLU A 36 4.52 -5.08 4.47
C GLU A 36 3.97 -4.37 5.72
N GLU A 37 3.07 -3.41 5.54
CA GLU A 37 2.44 -2.63 6.64
C GLU A 37 1.20 -3.33 7.25
N GLY A 38 0.84 -4.51 6.75
CA GLY A 38 -0.33 -5.29 7.19
C GLY A 38 -1.66 -4.60 6.88
N ILE A 39 -1.77 -4.01 5.69
CA ILE A 39 -3.00 -3.43 5.14
C ILE A 39 -3.57 -4.42 4.10
N ASP A 40 -4.86 -4.74 4.22
CA ASP A 40 -5.56 -5.63 3.29
C ASP A 40 -5.80 -4.94 1.94
N ILE A 41 -5.66 -5.69 0.84
CA ILE A 41 -5.75 -5.21 -0.55
C ILE A 41 -6.65 -6.13 -1.38
#